data_AF-A0A838RAF5-F1
#
_entry.id   AF-A0A838RAF5-F1
#
_cell.length_a   1.000
_cell.length_b   1.000
_cell.length_c   1.000
_cell.angle_alpha   90.00
_cell.angle_beta   90.00
_cell.angle_gamma   90.00
#
_symmetry.space_group_name_H-M   'P 1'
#
loop_
_entity.id
_entity.type
_entity.pdbx_description
1 polymer ?
#
loop_
_entity_poly.entity_id
_entity_poly.type
_entity_poly.pdbx_seq_one_letter_code
_entity_poly.pdbx_strand_id
1 'polypeptide(L)' 'MLELPRKSIEPIILHLQGADVTAVRGLQQFITNSPWQDALLLRRLWQEVAQELGEAEGMLILDGSDFPKQGQHSVGVQRQ' A
#
# COMPACT_ATOMS: atom_id res chain seq x y z
N MET A 1 -14.07 3.60 5.34
CA MET A 1 -13.08 2.93 4.47
C MET A 1 -13.76 2.65 3.13
N LEU A 2 -13.05 2.64 1.98
CA LEU A 2 -13.70 2.37 0.68
C LEU A 2 -14.15 0.89 0.62
N GLU A 3 -15.42 0.67 0.32
CA GLU A 3 -15.99 -0.67 0.12
C GLU A 3 -15.58 -1.19 -1.26
N LEU A 4 -14.49 -1.96 -1.31
CA LEU A 4 -13.91 -2.52 -2.53
C LEU A 4 -13.74 -4.04 -2.40
N PRO A 5 -14.00 -4.83 -3.46
CA PRO A 5 -13.80 -6.28 -3.43
C PRO A 5 -12.31 -6.67 -3.24
N ARG A 6 -11.37 -5.80 -3.65
CA ARG A 6 -9.93 -5.92 -3.43
C ARG A 6 -9.26 -4.55 -3.57
N LYS A 7 -8.12 -4.34 -2.90
CA LYS A 7 -7.37 -3.07 -2.89
C LYS A 7 -6.24 -2.97 -3.93
N SER A 8 -6.33 -3.70 -5.04
CA SER A 8 -5.39 -3.52 -6.15
C SER A 8 -5.67 -2.20 -6.90
N ILE A 9 -4.69 -1.71 -7.67
CA ILE A 9 -4.75 -0.43 -8.42
C ILE A 9 -6.06 -0.28 -9.21
N GLU A 10 -6.42 -1.27 -10.02
CA GLU A 10 -7.58 -1.20 -10.91
C GLU A 10 -8.90 -0.97 -10.13
N PRO A 11 -9.33 -1.81 -9.16
CA PRO A 11 -10.54 -1.55 -8.39
C PRO A 11 -10.57 -0.22 -7.64
N ILE A 12 -9.42 0.25 -7.14
CA ILE A 12 -9.33 1.56 -6.49
C ILE A 12 -9.64 2.67 -7.51
N ILE A 13 -8.98 2.65 -8.67
CA ILE A 13 -9.21 3.64 -9.73
C ILE A 13 -10.64 3.55 -10.27
N LEU A 14 -11.15 2.35 -10.52
CA LEU A 14 -12.52 2.15 -11.00
C LEU A 14 -13.55 2.76 -10.03
N HIS A 15 -13.29 2.68 -8.73
CA HIS A 15 -14.15 3.29 -7.72
C HIS A 15 -14.00 4.81 -7.62
N LEU A 16 -12.78 5.34 -7.73
CA LEU A 16 -12.52 6.77 -7.55
C LEU A 16 -12.75 7.61 -8.82
N GLN A 17 -12.52 7.03 -9.99
CA GLN A 17 -12.47 7.74 -11.28
C GLN A 17 -13.32 7.07 -12.37
N GLY A 18 -14.01 5.97 -12.06
CA GLY A 18 -14.78 5.22 -13.04
C GLY A 18 -13.90 4.40 -13.99
N ALA A 19 -14.45 3.96 -15.12
CA ALA A 19 -13.79 3.08 -16.09
C ALA A 19 -12.71 3.77 -16.96
N ASP A 20 -11.88 4.63 -16.36
CA ASP A 20 -10.74 5.25 -17.04
C ASP A 20 -9.54 4.29 -17.07
N VAL A 21 -9.41 3.57 -18.18
CA VAL A 21 -8.33 2.62 -18.43
C VAL A 21 -6.94 3.29 -18.48
N THR A 22 -6.89 4.56 -18.88
CA THR A 22 -5.65 5.34 -18.93
C THR A 22 -5.18 5.66 -17.52
N ALA A 23 -6.10 6.03 -16.62
CA ALA A 23 -5.80 6.26 -15.22
C ALA A 23 -5.30 4.99 -14.51
N VAL A 24 -5.91 3.83 -14.79
CA VAL A 24 -5.45 2.53 -14.27
C VAL A 24 -3.99 2.27 -14.67
N ARG A 25 -3.67 2.45 -15.95
CA ARG A 25 -2.31 2.22 -16.47
C ARG A 25 -1.32 3.26 -15.94
N GLY A 26 -1.72 4.52 -15.89
CA GLY A 26 -0.91 5.63 -15.39
C GLY A 26 -0.53 5.41 -13.92
N LEU A 27 -1.48 5.04 -13.07
CA LEU A 27 -1.18 4.76 -11.67
C LEU A 27 -0.30 3.50 -11.53
N GLN A 28 -0.51 2.47 -12.35
CA GLN A 28 0.38 1.31 -12.36
C GLN A 28 1.82 1.69 -12.68
N GLN A 29 2.06 2.49 -13.72
CA GLN A 29 3.40 2.95 -14.08
C GLN A 29 4.02 3.83 -13.00
N PHE A 30 3.23 4.74 -12.41
CA PHE A 30 3.67 5.59 -11.31
C PHE A 30 4.12 4.76 -10.10
N ILE A 31 3.31 3.80 -9.65
CA ILE A 31 3.64 2.95 -8.50
C ILE A 31 4.86 2.07 -8.79
N THR A 32 4.97 1.48 -9.99
CA THR A 32 6.04 0.54 -10.32
C THR A 32 7.37 1.21 -10.63
N ASN A 33 7.37 2.36 -11.32
CA ASN A 33 8.59 2.93 -11.92
C ASN A 33 9.05 4.25 -11.28
N SER A 34 8.33 4.80 -10.30
CA SER A 34 8.79 6.04 -9.66
C SER A 34 10.08 5.82 -8.89
N PRO A 35 10.98 6.82 -8.86
CA PRO A 35 12.24 6.77 -8.12
C PRO A 35 11.97 7.01 -6.63
N TRP A 36 11.26 6.09 -5.99
CA TRP A 36 10.88 6.18 -4.60
C TRP A 36 12.12 6.24 -3.70
N GLN A 37 12.10 7.17 -2.76
CA GLN A 37 13.09 7.23 -1.69
C GLN A 37 12.46 6.61 -0.44
N ASP A 38 12.55 5.28 -0.35
CA ASP A 38 11.82 4.46 0.63
C ASP A 38 11.92 4.99 2.06
N ALA A 39 13.11 5.37 2.50
CA ALA A 39 13.34 5.91 3.83
C ALA A 39 12.58 7.23 4.08
N LEU A 40 12.48 8.10 3.07
CA LEU A 40 11.73 9.35 3.18
C LEU A 40 10.23 9.10 3.20
N LEU A 41 9.73 8.16 2.38
CA LEU A 41 8.33 7.78 2.36
C LEU A 41 7.90 7.16 3.68
N LEU A 42 8.70 6.24 4.23
CA LEU A 42 8.45 5.63 5.53
C LEU A 42 8.44 6.67 6.64
N ARG A 43 9.39 7.62 6.63
CA ARG A 43 9.42 8.72 7.61
C ARG A 43 8.15 9.57 7.52
N ARG A 44 7.68 9.90 6.31
CA ARG A 44 6.43 10.63 6.14
C ARG A 44 5.24 9.82 6.64
N LEU A 45 5.17 8.53 6.32
CA LEU A 45 4.12 7.64 6.80
C LEU A 45 4.06 7.61 8.33
N TRP A 46 5.20 7.48 9.01
CA TRP A 46 5.25 7.51 10.47
C TRP A 46 4.78 8.83 11.06
N GLN A 47 5.06 9.95 10.40
CA GLN A 47 4.59 11.27 10.82
C GLN A 47 3.06 11.38 10.71
N GLU A 48 2.46 10.89 9.63
CA GLU A 48 0.99 10.87 9.48
C GLU A 48 0.33 9.96 10.52
N VAL A 49 0.90 8.76 10.73
CA VAL A 49 0.41 7.82 11.75
C VAL A 49 0.51 8.44 13.14
N ALA A 50 1.63 9.09 13.46
CA ALA A 50 1.80 9.77 14.76
C ALA A 50 0.84 10.96 14.91
N GLN A 51 0.51 11.67 13.83
CA GLN A 51 -0.48 12.75 13.88
C GLN A 51 -1.89 12.22 14.14
N GLU A 52 -2.26 11.08 13.55
CA GLU A 52 -3.62 10.54 13.67
C GLU A 52 -3.82 9.67 14.91
N LEU A 53 -2.79 8.91 15.32
CA LEU A 53 -2.87 7.89 16.37
C LEU A 53 -1.89 8.10 17.53
N GLY A 54 -0.99 9.08 17.45
CA GLY A 54 0.01 9.32 18.48
C GLY A 54 -0.60 10.00 19.70
N GLU A 55 -0.47 9.35 20.86
CA GLU A 55 -0.93 9.87 22.15
C GLU A 55 0.15 9.64 23.21
N ALA A 56 0.34 10.60 24.13
CA ALA A 56 1.40 10.54 25.14
C ALA A 56 1.28 9.32 26.06
N GLU A 57 0.04 8.95 26.42
CA GLU A 57 -0.29 7.78 27.23
C GLU A 57 -0.82 6.61 26.37
N GLY A 58 -0.58 6.66 25.06
CA GLY A 58 -1.03 5.64 24.12
C GLY A 58 -0.28 4.32 24.30
N MET A 59 -0.92 3.21 23.94
CA MET A 59 -0.30 1.88 23.98
C MET A 59 0.11 1.43 22.57
N LEU A 60 1.39 1.10 22.40
CA LEU A 60 1.89 0.47 21.19
C LEU A 60 1.81 -1.06 21.33
N ILE A 61 0.97 -1.70 20.50
CA ILE A 61 0.93 -3.15 20.36
C ILE A 61 1.78 -3.54 19.16
N LEU A 62 2.77 -4.42 19.38
CA LEU A 62 3.60 -4.99 18.33
C LEU A 62 3.31 -6.48 18.23
N ASP A 63 2.91 -6.91 17.04
CA ASP A 63 2.74 -8.32 16.69
C ASP A 63 3.28 -8.56 15.28
N GLY A 64 3.76 -9.78 15.02
CA GLY A 64 4.24 -10.20 13.71
C GLY A 64 3.08 -10.41 12.73
N SER A 65 3.23 -9.99 11.49
CA SER A 65 2.23 -10.20 10.42
C SER A 65 2.83 -10.91 9.22
N ASP A 66 3.74 -11.85 9.48
CA ASP A 66 4.40 -12.61 8.43
C ASP A 66 3.42 -13.64 7.85
N PHE A 67 3.06 -13.44 6.58
CA PHE A 67 2.31 -14.41 5.80
C PHE A 67 3.18 -14.93 4.67
N PRO A 68 3.40 -16.26 4.55
CA PRO A 68 4.14 -16.82 3.44
C PRO A 68 3.42 -16.47 2.14
N LYS A 69 4.14 -15.77 1.25
CA LYS A 69 3.61 -15.43 -0.07
C LYS A 69 3.49 -16.71 -0.88
N GLN A 70 2.31 -16.95 -1.45
CA GLN A 70 2.04 -18.09 -2.32
C GLN A 70 1.94 -17.65 -3.79
N GLY A 71 2.32 -18.53 -4.71
CA GLY A 71 2.28 -18.30 -6.17
C GLY A 71 3.65 -18.00 -6.79
N GLN A 72 3.74 -17.90 -8.12
CA GLN A 72 5.03 -17.70 -8.84
C GLN A 72 5.30 -16.23 -9.23
N HIS A 73 4.33 -15.35 -9.07
CA HIS A 73 4.34 -13.99 -9.63
C HIS A 73 4.31 -12.87 -8.57
N SER A 74 4.23 -13.22 -7.29
CA SER A 74 4.24 -12.25 -6.19
C SER A 74 5.68 -11.90 -5.79
N VAL A 75 5.95 -10.62 -5.60
CA VAL A 75 7.23 -10.15 -5.05
C VAL A 75 7.40 -10.70 -3.62
N GLY A 76 8.58 -11.27 -3.33
CA GLY A 76 8.89 -11.85 -2.02
C GLY A 76 8.42 -13.30 -1.81
N VAL A 77 7.96 -13.99 -2.85
CA VAL A 77 7.82 -15.46 -2.81
C VAL A 77 9.22 -16.06 -2.72
N GLN A 78 9.46 -16.89 -1.69
CA GLN A 78 10.66 -17.70 -1.60
C GLN A 78 10.66 -18.71 -2.76
N ARG A 79 11.66 -18.67 -3.64
CA ARG A 79 11.85 -19.72 -4.65
C ARG A 79 12.12 -21.02 -3.90
N GLN A 80 11.18 -21.97 -3.99
CA GLN A 80 11.43 -23.36 -3.65
C GLN A 80 12.17 -24.04 -4.80
#